data_AF-A0A1B8GPA4-F1
#
_entry.id   AF-A0A1B8GPA4-F1
#
_cell.length_a   1.000
_cell.length_b   1.000
_cell.length_c   1.000
_cell.angle_alpha   90.00
_cell.angle_beta   90.00
_cell.angle_gamma   90.00
#
_symmetry.space_group_name_H-M   'P 1'
#
loop_
_entity.id
_entity.type
_entity.pdbx_description
1 polymer ?
#
loop_
_entity_poly.entity_id
_entity_poly.type
_entity_poly.pdbx_seq_one_letter_code
_entity_poly.pdbx_strand_id
1 'polypeptide(L)'
;MNNTNINGMMFMTYAVLNASFMKKKAGTILNISSITGLEVPLFPGESVYHAGKAAQEAFSNALRNELSGADIRVLVLGAGCVATNFHSLRVGHDKSQYEKFFEGFTPLEGEDIARGAVFMLEQPLNVFVKALDIVSTAQRSLTVFDREWNGRQEENLVVPIIGCRKCSYVLYS
;
A
#
# COMPACT_ATOMS: atom_id res chain seq x y z
N MET A 1 2.99 7.86 17.27
CA MET A 1 2.77 7.83 15.80
C MET A 1 3.71 8.76 15.05
N ASN A 2 3.80 10.06 15.36
CA ASN A 2 4.68 11.00 14.63
C ASN A 2 6.17 10.61 14.67
N ASN A 3 6.70 10.25 15.83
CA ASN A 3 8.10 9.82 15.95
C ASN A 3 8.44 8.61 15.08
N THR A 4 7.47 7.74 14.81
CA THR A 4 7.66 6.54 13.99
C THR A 4 7.41 6.83 12.51
N ASN A 5 6.22 7.34 12.17
CA ASN A 5 5.79 7.50 10.79
C ASN A 5 6.53 8.65 10.08
N ILE A 6 6.87 9.72 10.79
CA ILE A 6 7.54 10.89 10.21
C ILE A 6 9.03 10.83 10.52
N ASN A 7 9.41 11.00 11.79
CA ASN A 7 10.82 11.14 12.15
C ASN A 7 11.61 9.87 11.87
N GLY A 8 11.06 8.70 12.20
CA GLY A 8 11.69 7.41 11.91
C GLY A 8 12.00 7.22 10.43
N MET A 9 11.01 7.48 9.55
CA MET A 9 11.22 7.43 8.10
C MET A 9 12.31 8.40 7.63
N MET A 10 12.22 9.67 8.07
CA MET A 10 13.17 10.70 7.65
C MET A 10 14.60 10.38 8.11
N PHE A 11 14.77 9.91 9.35
CA PHE A 11 16.08 9.53 9.88
C PHE A 11 16.67 8.30 9.19
N MET A 12 15.85 7.28 8.90
CA MET A 12 16.31 6.11 8.15
C MET A 12 16.71 6.49 6.72
N THR A 13 15.92 7.34 6.07
CA THR A 13 16.23 7.86 4.74
C THR A 13 17.56 8.62 4.74
N TYR A 14 17.73 9.56 5.68
CA TYR A 14 18.96 10.32 5.85
C TYR A 14 20.17 9.41 6.10
N ALA A 15 20.02 8.40 6.97
CA ALA A 15 21.10 7.48 7.29
C ALA A 15 21.55 6.67 6.06
N VAL A 16 20.61 6.09 5.31
CA VAL A 16 20.92 5.27 4.12
C VAL A 16 21.53 6.12 2.99
N LEU A 17 21.01 7.33 2.78
CA LEU A 17 21.54 8.26 1.79
C LEU A 17 23.01 8.60 2.07
N ASN A 18 23.34 8.99 3.30
CA ASN A 18 24.69 9.40 3.68
C ASN A 18 25.66 8.22 3.82
N ALA A 19 25.18 7.07 4.30
CA ALA A 19 26.03 5.90 4.49
C ALA A 19 26.50 5.31 3.15
N SER A 20 25.60 5.20 2.16
CA SER A 20 25.88 4.47 0.92
C SER A 20 25.38 5.14 -0.36
N PHE A 21 24.11 5.55 -0.44
CA PHE A 21 23.49 5.83 -1.76
C PHE A 21 24.11 7.04 -2.45
N MET A 22 24.42 8.12 -1.72
CA MET A 22 25.05 9.31 -2.31
C MET A 22 26.48 9.05 -2.82
N LYS A 23 27.22 8.17 -2.15
CA LYS A 23 28.58 7.78 -2.59
C LYS A 23 28.54 6.95 -3.88
N LYS A 24 27.56 6.06 -3.99
CA LYS A 24 27.36 5.20 -5.18
C LYS A 24 26.57 5.88 -6.29
N LYS A 25 25.89 7.00 -5.98
CA LYS A 25 24.86 7.65 -6.80
C LYS A 25 23.80 6.68 -7.31
N ALA A 26 23.48 5.65 -6.54
CA ALA A 26 22.54 4.61 -6.93
C ALA A 26 21.84 4.02 -5.71
N GLY A 27 20.57 3.69 -5.87
CA GLY A 27 19.79 3.03 -4.83
C GLY A 27 18.28 3.09 -5.06
N THR A 28 17.53 2.46 -4.16
CA THR A 28 16.07 2.53 -4.18
C THR A 28 15.56 2.61 -2.75
N ILE A 29 14.73 3.62 -2.47
CA ILE A 29 14.02 3.82 -1.21
C ILE A 29 12.56 3.46 -1.48
N LEU A 30 12.00 2.52 -0.72
CA LEU A 30 10.58 2.18 -0.78
C LEU A 30 9.92 2.57 0.54
N ASN A 31 9.04 3.57 0.49
CA ASN A 31 8.28 4.04 1.64
C ASN A 31 6.91 3.37 1.69
N ILE A 32 6.58 2.75 2.83
CA ILE A 32 5.26 2.15 3.06
C ILE A 32 4.31 3.21 3.61
N SER A 33 3.40 3.67 2.75
CA SER A 33 2.40 4.70 3.03
C SER A 33 1.04 4.05 3.32
N SER A 34 -0.03 4.70 2.92
CA SER A 34 -1.44 4.33 3.09
C SER A 34 -2.24 5.13 2.09
N ILE A 35 -3.35 4.60 1.59
CA ILE A 35 -4.28 5.38 0.76
C ILE A 35 -4.81 6.62 1.51
N THR A 36 -4.78 6.58 2.85
CA THR A 36 -5.10 7.74 3.69
C THR A 36 -4.08 8.86 3.58
N GLY A 37 -2.94 8.69 2.90
CA GLY A 37 -2.01 9.78 2.61
C GLY A 37 -2.53 10.73 1.54
N LEU A 38 -3.47 10.26 0.70
CA LEU A 38 -4.06 10.99 -0.42
C LEU A 38 -5.55 11.27 -0.21
N GLU A 39 -6.26 10.37 0.48
CA GLU A 39 -7.69 10.48 0.76
C GLU A 39 -7.94 10.75 2.25
N VAL A 40 -8.87 11.68 2.56
CA VAL A 40 -9.23 12.05 3.93
C VAL A 40 -10.15 10.99 4.53
N PRO A 41 -9.81 10.38 5.68
CA PRO A 41 -10.72 9.45 6.37
C PRO A 41 -11.99 10.16 6.85
N LEU A 42 -13.16 9.55 6.64
CA LEU A 42 -14.45 10.11 7.12
C LEU A 42 -14.74 9.80 8.60
N PHE A 43 -13.88 9.03 9.25
CA PHE A 43 -14.07 8.62 10.65
C PHE A 43 -13.20 9.46 11.60
N PRO A 44 -13.73 9.86 12.76
CA PRO A 44 -12.97 10.63 13.75
C PRO A 44 -11.80 9.82 14.32
N GLY A 45 -10.76 10.51 14.77
CA GLY A 45 -9.58 9.91 15.41
C GLY A 45 -8.39 9.63 14.49
N GLU A 46 -8.54 9.79 13.16
CA GLU A 46 -7.46 9.49 12.20
C GLU A 46 -6.63 10.71 11.78
N SER A 47 -6.89 11.90 12.33
CA SER A 47 -6.24 13.15 11.87
C SER A 47 -4.71 13.09 11.91
N VAL A 48 -4.15 12.56 13.00
CA VAL A 48 -2.70 12.41 13.18
C VAL A 48 -2.13 11.32 12.26
N TYR A 49 -2.88 10.24 12.03
CA TYR A 49 -2.47 9.18 11.11
C TYR A 49 -2.45 9.68 9.66
N HIS A 50 -3.55 10.29 9.22
CA HIS A 50 -3.69 10.93 7.92
C HIS A 50 -2.57 11.95 7.69
N ALA A 51 -2.35 12.88 8.62
CA ALA A 51 -1.26 13.86 8.52
C ALA A 51 0.12 13.19 8.41
N GLY A 52 0.35 12.13 9.19
CA GLY A 52 1.59 11.36 9.10
C GLY A 52 1.79 10.72 7.72
N LYS A 53 0.76 10.11 7.15
CA LYS A 53 0.82 9.47 5.82
C LYS A 53 0.92 10.50 4.69
N ALA A 54 0.19 11.61 4.79
CA ALA A 54 0.34 12.74 3.86
C ALA A 54 1.75 13.34 3.90
N ALA A 55 2.37 13.43 5.09
CA ALA A 55 3.75 13.86 5.23
C ALA A 55 4.73 12.89 4.55
N GLN A 56 4.49 11.58 4.64
CA GLN A 56 5.29 10.57 3.94
C GLN A 56 5.21 10.73 2.41
N GLU A 57 4.02 10.98 1.86
CA GLU A 57 3.82 11.25 0.43
C GLU A 57 4.57 12.52 -0.01
N ALA A 58 4.34 13.62 0.71
CA ALA A 58 4.95 14.91 0.40
C ALA A 58 6.48 14.86 0.48
N PHE A 59 7.02 14.26 1.54
CA PHE A 59 8.46 14.05 1.71
C PHE A 59 9.04 13.23 0.57
N SER A 60 8.42 12.10 0.23
CA SER A 60 8.88 11.23 -0.87
C SER A 60 8.87 11.96 -2.20
N ASN A 61 7.88 12.81 -2.45
CA ASN A 61 7.79 13.59 -3.68
C ASN A 61 8.86 14.68 -3.78
N ALA A 62 9.11 15.42 -2.69
CA ALA A 62 10.17 16.42 -2.64
C ALA A 62 11.56 15.78 -2.83
N LEU A 63 11.81 14.69 -2.11
CA LEU A 63 13.10 13.99 -2.13
C LEU A 63 13.48 13.47 -3.53
N ARG A 64 12.50 13.01 -4.34
CA ARG A 64 12.76 12.63 -5.74
C ARG A 64 13.41 13.75 -6.54
N ASN A 65 12.96 15.00 -6.34
CA ASN A 65 13.50 16.14 -7.05
C ASN A 65 14.90 16.51 -6.53
N GLU A 66 15.11 16.44 -5.22
CA GLU A 66 16.42 16.71 -4.59
C GLU A 66 17.50 15.71 -5.04
N LEU A 67 17.12 14.48 -5.36
CA LEU A 67 18.01 13.42 -5.82
C LEU A 67 18.24 13.42 -7.34
N SER A 68 17.78 14.46 -8.05
CA SER A 68 18.07 14.63 -9.47
C SER A 68 19.58 14.65 -9.74
N GLY A 69 20.02 13.89 -10.76
CA GLY A 69 21.44 13.70 -11.05
C GLY A 69 22.11 12.51 -10.34
N ALA A 70 21.33 11.68 -9.65
CA ALA A 70 21.72 10.37 -9.16
C ALA A 70 20.69 9.29 -9.59
N ASP A 71 21.14 8.04 -9.73
CA ASP A 71 20.31 6.88 -10.07
C ASP A 71 19.60 6.34 -8.82
N ILE A 72 19.04 7.23 -8.00
CA ILE A 72 18.34 6.89 -6.75
C ILE A 72 16.84 7.06 -6.96
N ARG A 73 16.10 5.96 -6.85
CA ARG A 73 14.63 5.96 -6.94
C ARG A 73 14.01 6.09 -5.55
N VAL A 74 12.93 6.87 -5.43
CA VAL A 74 12.10 6.93 -4.21
C VAL A 74 10.68 6.54 -4.56
N LEU A 75 10.22 5.41 -4.02
CA LEU A 75 8.94 4.78 -4.33
C LEU A 75 8.02 4.88 -3.12
N VAL A 76 6.72 4.89 -3.37
CA VAL A 76 5.70 4.87 -2.33
C VAL A 76 4.69 3.76 -2.58
N LEU A 77 4.48 2.91 -1.60
CA LEU A 77 3.47 1.85 -1.63
C LEU A 77 2.37 2.18 -0.62
N GLY A 78 1.22 2.61 -1.13
CA GLY A 78 0.03 2.90 -0.33
C GLY A 78 -0.82 1.64 -0.14
N ALA A 79 -1.02 1.25 1.11
CA ALA A 79 -1.90 0.13 1.44
C ALA A 79 -3.30 0.63 1.83
N GLY A 80 -4.31 -0.12 1.43
CA GLY A 80 -5.67 -0.05 1.97
C GLY A 80 -5.83 -0.87 3.24
N CYS A 81 -6.96 -1.56 3.33
CA CYS A 81 -7.32 -2.39 4.47
C CYS A 81 -6.55 -3.72 4.46
N VAL A 82 -5.54 -3.86 5.34
CA VAL A 82 -4.73 -5.07 5.51
C VAL A 82 -4.97 -5.71 6.88
N ALA A 83 -5.23 -7.02 6.91
CA ALA A 83 -5.35 -7.85 8.09
C ALA A 83 -3.98 -8.05 8.76
N THR A 84 -3.62 -7.10 9.61
CA THR A 84 -2.40 -7.14 10.42
C THR A 84 -2.70 -6.68 11.84
N ASN A 85 -1.71 -6.75 12.72
CA ASN A 85 -1.77 -6.18 14.08
C ASN A 85 -2.12 -4.68 14.10
N PHE A 86 -1.99 -3.96 12.98
CA PHE A 86 -2.35 -2.54 12.88
C PHE A 86 -3.81 -2.28 13.27
N HIS A 87 -4.75 -3.02 12.69
CA HIS A 87 -6.17 -2.82 12.96
C HIS A 87 -6.54 -3.27 14.39
N SER A 88 -5.87 -4.28 14.93
CA SER A 88 -6.04 -4.70 16.33
C SER A 88 -5.58 -3.62 17.31
N LEU A 89 -4.40 -3.02 17.09
CA LEU A 89 -3.91 -1.90 17.93
C LEU A 89 -4.83 -0.68 17.85
N ARG A 90 -5.40 -0.40 16.68
CA ARG A 90 -6.32 0.73 16.46
C ARG A 90 -7.59 0.63 17.29
N VAL A 91 -8.11 -0.59 17.48
CA VAL A 91 -9.33 -0.85 18.26
C VAL A 91 -9.01 -1.24 19.72
N GLY A 92 -7.78 -1.01 20.20
CA GLY A 92 -7.39 -1.35 21.57
C GLY A 92 -7.46 -2.86 21.86
N HIS A 93 -7.21 -3.69 20.85
CA HIS A 93 -7.35 -5.15 20.87
C HIS A 93 -8.78 -5.67 21.06
N ASP A 94 -9.80 -4.84 20.82
CA ASP A 94 -11.19 -5.28 20.77
C ASP A 94 -11.46 -6.14 19.52
N LYS A 95 -11.59 -7.45 19.75
CA LYS A 95 -11.83 -8.44 18.71
C LYS A 95 -13.16 -8.21 17.97
N SER A 96 -14.20 -7.76 18.67
CA SER A 96 -15.53 -7.54 18.07
C SER A 96 -15.51 -6.38 17.08
N GLN A 97 -14.82 -5.28 17.42
CA GLN A 97 -14.66 -4.14 16.53
C GLN A 97 -13.75 -4.46 15.35
N TYR A 98 -12.73 -5.30 15.55
CA TYR A 98 -11.88 -5.80 14.46
C TYR A 98 -12.69 -6.63 13.45
N GLU A 99 -13.44 -7.63 13.93
CA GLU A 99 -14.25 -8.51 13.08
C GLU A 99 -15.33 -7.71 12.33
N LYS A 100 -16.01 -6.81 13.03
CA LYS A 100 -17.01 -5.90 12.44
C LYS A 100 -16.41 -5.00 11.36
N PHE A 101 -15.16 -4.57 11.50
CA PHE A 101 -14.51 -3.72 10.50
C PHE A 101 -14.33 -4.42 9.15
N PHE A 102 -14.10 -5.73 9.16
CA PHE A 102 -13.90 -6.56 7.95
C PHE A 102 -15.14 -7.35 7.54
N GLU A 103 -16.25 -7.23 8.25
CA GLU A 103 -17.49 -7.91 7.92
C GLU A 103 -17.88 -7.70 6.45
N GLY A 104 -18.23 -8.79 5.77
CA GLY A 104 -18.74 -8.75 4.40
C GLY A 104 -17.72 -8.75 3.27
N PHE A 105 -16.42 -8.61 3.57
CA PHE A 105 -15.38 -8.68 2.56
C PHE A 105 -14.05 -9.25 3.08
N THR A 106 -13.22 -9.73 2.15
CA THR A 106 -11.88 -10.21 2.49
C THR A 106 -10.86 -9.06 2.41
N PRO A 107 -10.17 -8.69 3.52
CA PRO A 107 -9.11 -7.70 3.50
C PRO A 107 -7.86 -8.21 2.78
N LEU A 108 -6.92 -7.31 2.54
CA LEU A 108 -5.58 -7.71 2.08
C LEU A 108 -4.80 -8.41 3.21
N GLU A 109 -3.80 -9.19 2.84
CA GLU A 109 -2.82 -9.78 3.75
C GLU A 109 -1.43 -9.17 3.54
N GLY A 110 -0.47 -9.48 4.43
CA GLY A 110 0.89 -8.97 4.33
C GLY A 110 1.57 -9.36 3.01
N GLU A 111 1.28 -10.58 2.56
CA GLU A 111 1.73 -11.16 1.30
C GLU A 111 1.26 -10.35 0.09
N ASP A 112 0.05 -9.76 0.13
CA ASP A 112 -0.47 -8.94 -0.97
C ASP A 112 0.35 -7.66 -1.15
N ILE A 113 0.70 -7.02 -0.02
CA ILE A 113 1.56 -5.82 0.00
C ILE A 113 2.98 -6.18 -0.41
N ALA A 114 3.50 -7.33 0.05
CA ALA A 114 4.83 -7.80 -0.32
C ALA A 114 4.96 -8.05 -1.82
N ARG A 115 3.95 -8.67 -2.46
CA ARG A 115 3.93 -8.84 -3.93
C ARG A 115 3.97 -7.50 -4.66
N GLY A 116 3.25 -6.50 -4.15
CA GLY A 116 3.32 -5.12 -4.65
C GLY A 116 4.71 -4.50 -4.56
N ALA A 117 5.35 -4.65 -3.39
CA ALA A 117 6.71 -4.16 -3.17
C ALA A 117 7.73 -4.83 -4.10
N VAL A 118 7.66 -6.15 -4.25
CA VAL A 118 8.53 -6.91 -5.17
C VAL A 118 8.34 -6.43 -6.61
N PHE A 119 7.08 -6.32 -7.07
CA PHE A 119 6.76 -5.79 -8.39
C PHE A 119 7.40 -4.41 -8.61
N MET A 120 7.29 -3.49 -7.65
CA MET A 120 7.88 -2.16 -7.75
C MET A 120 9.41 -2.18 -7.81
N LEU A 121 10.06 -3.07 -7.06
CA LEU A 121 11.52 -3.13 -6.93
C LEU A 121 12.20 -3.83 -8.11
N GLU A 122 11.56 -4.83 -8.70
CA GLU A 122 12.09 -5.63 -9.81
C GLU A 122 12.10 -4.90 -11.17
N GLN A 123 11.50 -3.71 -11.24
CA GLN A 123 11.44 -2.95 -12.49
C GLN A 123 12.84 -2.53 -12.97
N PRO A 124 13.14 -2.67 -14.28
CA PRO A 124 14.40 -2.20 -14.86
C PRO A 124 14.55 -0.68 -14.67
N LEU A 125 15.77 -0.16 -14.75
CA LEU A 125 16.05 1.24 -14.38
C LEU A 125 15.30 2.28 -15.21
N ASN A 126 14.91 1.96 -16.45
CA ASN A 126 14.09 2.83 -17.30
C ASN A 126 12.59 2.83 -16.92
N VAL A 127 12.16 1.92 -16.04
CA VAL A 127 10.79 1.83 -15.54
C VAL A 127 10.76 2.24 -14.06
N PHE A 128 9.98 3.27 -13.77
CA PHE A 128 9.87 3.81 -12.42
C PHE A 128 8.41 3.88 -11.98
N VAL A 129 8.00 2.88 -11.19
CA VAL A 129 6.71 2.90 -10.49
C VAL A 129 6.84 3.81 -9.27
N LYS A 130 6.57 5.11 -9.49
CA LYS A 130 6.69 6.13 -8.44
C LYS A 130 5.83 5.84 -7.23
N ALA A 131 4.58 5.46 -7.47
CA ALA A 131 3.59 5.18 -6.45
C ALA A 131 2.71 4.02 -6.91
N LEU A 132 2.28 3.20 -5.96
CA LEU A 132 1.33 2.11 -6.18
C LEU A 132 0.39 2.04 -4.97
N ASP A 133 -0.90 2.11 -5.22
CA ASP A 133 -1.93 1.85 -4.21
C ASP A 133 -2.50 0.44 -4.38
N ILE A 134 -2.57 -0.30 -3.27
CA ILE A 134 -3.15 -1.65 -3.23
C ILE A 134 -4.28 -1.66 -2.22
N VAL A 135 -5.49 -1.91 -2.71
CA VAL A 135 -6.71 -2.02 -1.92
C VAL A 135 -7.40 -3.36 -2.22
N SER A 136 -8.15 -3.87 -1.25
CA SER A 136 -9.05 -5.01 -1.54
C SER A 136 -10.05 -4.59 -2.60
N THR A 137 -10.43 -5.49 -3.52
CA THR A 137 -11.42 -5.17 -4.56
C THR A 137 -12.77 -4.72 -3.98
N ALA A 138 -13.10 -5.18 -2.77
CA ALA A 138 -14.29 -4.76 -2.04
C ALA A 138 -14.14 -3.35 -1.44
N GLN A 139 -12.93 -2.83 -1.29
CA GLN A 139 -12.65 -1.46 -0.87
C GLN A 139 -12.56 -0.58 -2.13
N ARG A 140 -13.68 0.01 -2.55
CA ARG A 140 -13.80 0.80 -3.79
C ARG A 140 -13.14 2.18 -3.69
N SER A 141 -13.10 2.72 -2.49
CA SER A 141 -12.39 3.94 -2.10
C SER A 141 -12.05 3.83 -0.61
N LEU A 142 -11.44 4.86 0.00
CA LEU A 142 -11.16 4.85 1.43
C LEU A 142 -12.42 4.59 2.29
N THR A 143 -13.60 4.99 1.81
CA THR A 143 -14.83 5.03 2.61
C THR A 143 -15.93 4.11 2.08
N VAL A 144 -15.79 3.62 0.85
CA VAL A 144 -16.78 2.76 0.21
C VAL A 144 -16.33 1.32 0.29
N PHE A 145 -16.97 0.56 1.19
CA PHE A 145 -16.78 -0.87 1.37
C PHE A 145 -17.98 -1.64 0.85
N ASP A 146 -17.72 -2.58 -0.05
CA ASP A 146 -18.68 -3.52 -0.59
C ASP A 146 -18.85 -4.70 0.38
N ARG A 147 -19.77 -4.53 1.34
CA ARG A 147 -20.03 -5.47 2.43
C ARG A 147 -20.75 -6.75 2.01
N GLU A 148 -21.10 -6.87 0.74
CA GLU A 148 -21.74 -8.07 0.18
C GLU A 148 -20.80 -8.80 -0.77
N TRP A 149 -19.55 -8.35 -0.89
CA TRP A 149 -18.57 -8.87 -1.84
C TRP A 149 -18.38 -10.37 -1.70
N ASN A 150 -18.15 -10.86 -0.47
CA ASN A 150 -17.89 -12.28 -0.24
C ASN A 150 -19.10 -13.16 -0.60
N GLY A 151 -20.33 -12.74 -0.25
CA GLY A 151 -21.55 -13.50 -0.57
C GLY A 151 -21.72 -13.71 -2.07
N ARG A 152 -21.45 -12.67 -2.88
CA ARG A 152 -21.49 -12.81 -4.35
C ARG A 152 -20.38 -13.70 -4.91
N GLN A 153 -19.20 -13.76 -4.28
CA GLN A 153 -18.15 -14.68 -4.72
C GLN A 153 -18.53 -16.14 -4.43
N GLU A 154 -19.17 -16.40 -3.28
CA GLU A 154 -19.68 -17.73 -2.94
C GLU A 154 -20.75 -18.18 -3.94
N GLU A 155 -21.71 -17.33 -4.30
CA GLU A 155 -22.72 -17.63 -5.33
C GLU A 155 -22.08 -17.91 -6.70
N ASN A 156 -21.08 -17.12 -7.10
CA ASN A 156 -20.38 -17.31 -8.37
C ASN A 156 -19.48 -18.55 -8.42
N LEU A 157 -19.05 -19.08 -7.27
CA LEU A 157 -18.38 -20.39 -7.18
C LEU A 157 -19.36 -21.56 -7.37
N VAL A 158 -20.64 -21.36 -7.10
CA VAL A 158 -21.72 -22.36 -7.22
C VAL A 158 -22.34 -22.37 -8.63
N VAL A 159 -22.13 -21.33 -9.44
CA VAL A 159 -22.46 -21.39 -10.87
C VAL A 159 -21.33 -22.16 -11.58
N PRO A 160 -21.54 -23.40 -12.08
CA PRO A 160 -20.53 -24.04 -12.88
C PRO A 160 -20.22 -23.12 -14.06
N ILE A 161 -18.93 -22.90 -14.33
CA ILE A 161 -18.46 -22.22 -15.53
C ILE A 161 -18.88 -23.09 -16.73
N ILE A 162 -20.14 -22.97 -17.13
CA ILE A 162 -20.67 -23.53 -18.37
C ILE A 162 -20.40 -22.46 -19.42
N GLY A 163 -19.34 -22.68 -20.19
CA GLY A 163 -19.25 -22.15 -21.55
C GLY A 163 -18.49 -20.84 -21.71
N CYS A 164 -17.16 -20.89 -21.64
CA CYS A 164 -16.36 -20.12 -22.60
C CYS A 164 -15.26 -21.02 -23.20
N ARG A 165 -15.65 -21.81 -24.21
CA ARG A 165 -14.70 -22.36 -25.19
C ARG A 165 -14.34 -21.23 -26.15
N LYS A 166 -13.25 -20.51 -25.88
CA LYS A 166 -12.35 -19.78 -26.81
C LYS A 166 -11.83 -18.50 -26.14
N CYS A 167 -10.67 -18.64 -25.49
CA CYS A 167 -9.59 -17.66 -25.54
C CYS A 167 -8.33 -18.36 -25.02
N SER A 168 -7.77 -19.21 -25.89
CA SER A 168 -6.43 -19.74 -25.74
C SER A 168 -5.45 -18.78 -26.42
N TYR A 169 -4.26 -18.64 -25.81
CA TYR A 169 -3.06 -17.90 -26.26
C TYR A 169 -3.11 -16.38 -26.02
N VAL A 170 -2.12 -15.75 -25.37
CA VAL A 170 -0.65 -15.82 -25.58
C VAL A 170 0.05 -15.64 -24.20
N LEU A 171 0.67 -16.68 -23.63
CA LEU A 171 2.10 -17.08 -23.70
C LEU A 171 3.13 -16.00 -23.30
N TYR A 172 3.83 -16.32 -22.21
CA TYR A 172 5.17 -15.85 -21.88
C TYR A 172 6.12 -16.04 -23.07
N SER A 173 6.90 -15.00 -23.36
CA SER A 173 8.19 -15.04 -24.02
C SER A 173 9.05 -13.92 -23.46
#